data_AF-A0A7T8QVF3-F1
#
_entry.id   AF-A0A7T8QVF3-F1
#
_cell.length_a   1.000
_cell.length_b   1.000
_cell.length_c   1.000
_cell.angle_alpha   90.00
_cell.angle_beta   90.00
_cell.angle_gamma   90.00
#
_symmetry.space_group_name_H-M   'P 1'
#
loop_
_entity.id
_entity.type
_entity.pdbx_description
1 polymer ?
#
loop_
_entity_poly.entity_id
_entity_poly.type
_entity_poly.pdbx_seq_one_letter_code
_entity_poly.pdbx_strand_id
1 'polypeptide(L)'
;MAALGVPVRLTTDGGPQFKGEAFKEFCRRWGILHDPSSPYHHIANGYAEAAVKSMKSLVKKVSPDVRSSKFFKALLTYRNTPRSDGLSPAERLYGRPARTSLPAHPVVYNRTDRDRVIKADRKAVSFRAKAKAAYDVGSKELSELKVGDIVRVQHGLTKKWNLIAEVLEIRPRGRSYLVKTESGRLYWRNRRYLKLYAPPIGVAKDIRKVKRKSSSQGEARDRRKPL
;
A
#
# COMPACT_ATOMS: atom_id res chain seq x y z
N MET A 1 -13.57 3.30 16.95
CA MET A 1 -12.77 4.53 17.15
C MET A 1 -12.67 4.93 18.62
N ALA A 2 -13.68 4.68 19.45
CA ALA A 2 -13.69 5.10 20.86
C ALA A 2 -12.55 4.54 21.74
N ALA A 3 -11.99 3.37 21.45
CA ALA A 3 -11.00 2.74 22.34
C ALA A 3 -9.54 3.22 22.14
N LEU A 4 -9.13 3.57 20.91
CA LEU A 4 -7.73 3.85 20.55
C LEU A 4 -7.55 5.18 19.80
N GLY A 5 -8.64 5.90 19.54
CA GLY A 5 -8.66 7.10 18.73
C GLY A 5 -8.90 6.86 17.23
N VAL A 6 -8.89 7.96 16.49
CA VAL A 6 -9.10 7.99 15.03
C VAL A 6 -7.73 8.02 14.35
N PRO A 7 -7.44 7.15 13.37
CA PRO A 7 -6.16 7.17 12.69
C PRO A 7 -6.05 8.37 11.75
N VAL A 8 -4.88 9.01 11.70
CA VAL A 8 -4.60 10.09 10.76
C VAL A 8 -4.56 9.59 9.31
N ARG A 9 -4.03 8.38 9.09
CA ARG A 9 -3.91 7.74 7.78
C ARG A 9 -4.37 6.30 7.83
N LEU A 10 -5.15 5.89 6.85
CA LEU A 10 -5.62 4.53 6.68
C LEU A 10 -5.20 4.00 5.30
N THR A 11 -4.44 2.92 5.28
CA THR A 11 -4.04 2.24 4.05
C THR A 11 -4.82 0.94 3.93
N THR A 12 -5.49 0.73 2.80
CA THR A 12 -6.28 -0.48 2.53
C THR A 12 -5.86 -1.14 1.22
N ASP A 13 -6.27 -2.38 1.00
CA ASP A 13 -6.24 -2.95 -0.34
C ASP A 13 -7.27 -2.29 -1.26
N GLY A 14 -7.17 -2.62 -2.55
CA GLY A 14 -8.15 -2.25 -3.56
C GLY A 14 -9.43 -3.09 -3.52
N GLY A 15 -9.79 -3.68 -2.38
CA GLY A 15 -11.03 -4.41 -2.19
C GLY A 15 -12.26 -3.54 -2.46
N PRO A 16 -13.34 -4.10 -3.02
CA PRO A 16 -14.55 -3.35 -3.37
C PRO A 16 -15.16 -2.63 -2.16
N GLN A 17 -15.06 -3.22 -0.97
CA GLN A 17 -15.57 -2.65 0.28
C GLN A 17 -14.91 -1.31 0.67
N PHE A 18 -13.68 -1.05 0.21
CA PHE A 18 -12.96 0.20 0.49
C PHE A 18 -13.03 1.20 -0.66
N LYS A 19 -13.67 0.85 -1.78
CA LYS A 19 -13.83 1.72 -2.96
C LYS A 19 -15.17 2.45 -3.00
N GLY A 20 -16.16 1.97 -2.24
CA GLY A 20 -17.49 2.55 -2.19
C GLY A 20 -17.50 3.99 -1.66
N GLU A 21 -18.44 4.78 -2.15
CA GLU A 21 -18.55 6.20 -1.79
C GLU A 21 -18.83 6.41 -0.30
N ALA A 22 -19.67 5.54 0.29
CA ALA A 22 -19.95 5.54 1.73
C ALA A 22 -18.67 5.43 2.59
N PHE A 23 -17.68 4.66 2.14
CA PHE A 23 -16.42 4.50 2.88
C PHE A 23 -15.52 5.75 2.75
N LYS A 24 -15.49 6.38 1.57
CA LYS A 24 -14.77 7.64 1.38
C LYS A 24 -15.40 8.75 2.20
N GLU A 25 -16.72 8.85 2.21
CA GLU A 25 -17.44 9.83 3.01
C GLU A 25 -17.23 9.62 4.50
N PHE A 26 -17.21 8.36 4.95
CA PHE A 26 -16.79 8.01 6.29
C PHE A 26 -15.37 8.54 6.59
N CYS A 27 -14.38 8.24 5.74
CA CYS A 27 -13.02 8.73 5.96
C CYS A 27 -12.96 10.26 5.99
N ARG A 28 -13.67 10.95 5.08
CA ARG A 28 -13.74 12.41 5.02
C ARG A 28 -14.33 13.01 6.30
N ARG A 29 -15.47 12.47 6.75
CA ARG A 29 -16.17 12.92 7.98
C ARG A 29 -15.31 12.77 9.23
N TRP A 30 -14.49 11.73 9.29
CA TRP A 30 -13.60 11.47 10.42
C TRP A 30 -12.19 12.07 10.24
N GLY A 31 -11.93 12.83 9.16
CA GLY A 31 -10.62 13.44 8.90
C GLY A 31 -9.50 12.45 8.59
N ILE A 32 -9.85 11.26 8.11
CA ILE A 32 -8.91 10.16 7.83
C ILE A 32 -8.38 10.29 6.40
N LEU A 33 -7.06 10.34 6.26
CA LEU A 33 -6.40 10.25 4.96
C LEU A 33 -6.40 8.81 4.47
N HIS A 34 -7.36 8.46 3.59
CA HIS A 34 -7.45 7.13 2.98
C HIS A 34 -6.50 7.00 1.79
N ASP A 35 -5.57 6.06 1.88
CA ASP A 35 -4.53 5.79 0.87
C ASP A 35 -4.72 4.37 0.32
N PRO A 36 -5.52 4.19 -0.76
CA PRO A 36 -5.71 2.87 -1.34
C PRO A 36 -4.41 2.41 -1.99
N SER A 37 -3.93 1.26 -1.53
CA SER A 37 -2.73 0.63 -2.07
C SER A 37 -2.96 0.25 -3.54
N SER A 38 -1.94 0.45 -4.37
CA SER A 38 -2.00 -0.04 -5.75
C SER A 38 -2.05 -1.57 -5.74
N PRO A 39 -2.69 -2.21 -6.74
CA PRO A 39 -2.55 -3.65 -6.94
C PRO A 39 -1.06 -4.03 -6.89
N TYR A 40 -0.72 -5.07 -6.11
CA TYR A 40 0.64 -5.59 -5.91
C TYR A 40 1.59 -4.75 -5.03
N HIS A 41 1.11 -3.78 -4.23
CA HIS A 41 1.93 -3.10 -3.23
C HIS A 41 2.01 -3.89 -1.91
N HIS A 42 2.52 -5.13 -1.99
CA HIS A 42 2.53 -6.13 -0.90
C HIS A 42 3.09 -5.61 0.44
N ILE A 43 3.99 -4.63 0.43
CA ILE A 43 4.62 -4.10 1.65
C ILE A 43 3.61 -3.38 2.55
N ALA A 44 2.65 -2.65 1.97
CA ALA A 44 1.67 -1.89 2.73
C ALA A 44 0.69 -2.80 3.47
N ASN A 45 0.30 -3.90 2.83
CA ASN A 45 -0.56 -4.92 3.43
C ASN A 45 0.18 -6.00 4.21
N GLY A 46 1.50 -6.13 4.06
CA GLY A 46 2.28 -7.19 4.69
C GLY A 46 2.17 -7.19 6.22
N TYR A 47 2.03 -6.02 6.85
CA TYR A 47 1.78 -5.93 8.30
C TYR A 47 0.40 -6.48 8.69
N ALA A 48 -0.64 -6.15 7.92
CA ALA A 48 -1.98 -6.68 8.13
C ALA A 48 -2.03 -8.19 7.90
N GLU A 49 -1.41 -8.68 6.82
CA GLU A 49 -1.30 -10.11 6.52
C GLU A 49 -0.53 -10.88 7.61
N ALA A 50 0.58 -10.32 8.10
CA ALA A 50 1.33 -10.92 9.21
C ALA A 50 0.50 -10.97 10.49
N ALA A 51 -0.26 -9.92 10.80
CA ALA A 51 -1.16 -9.90 11.96
C ALA A 51 -2.26 -10.97 11.82
N VAL A 52 -2.88 -11.09 10.65
CA VAL A 52 -3.88 -12.15 10.37
C VAL A 52 -3.27 -13.53 10.53
N LYS A 53 -2.05 -13.75 10.04
CA LYS A 53 -1.33 -15.02 10.21
C LYS A 53 -1.10 -15.35 11.69
N SER A 54 -0.67 -14.36 12.48
CA SER A 54 -0.52 -14.53 13.93
C SER A 54 -1.84 -14.88 14.61
N MET A 55 -2.94 -14.19 14.27
CA MET A 55 -4.26 -14.46 14.84
C MET A 55 -4.77 -15.86 14.47
N LYS A 56 -4.62 -16.29 13.20
CA LYS A 56 -4.96 -17.65 12.77
C LYS A 56 -4.16 -18.70 13.55
N SER A 57 -2.87 -18.46 13.76
CA SER A 57 -2.05 -19.36 14.58
C SER A 57 -2.52 -19.43 16.03
N LEU A 58 -2.98 -18.31 16.60
CA LEU A 58 -3.50 -18.26 17.96
C LEU A 58 -4.80 -19.06 18.09
N VAL A 59 -5.74 -18.88 17.16
CA VAL A 59 -7.00 -19.66 17.08
C VAL A 59 -6.70 -21.15 16.99
N LYS A 60 -5.81 -21.55 16.06
CA LYS A 60 -5.43 -22.97 15.88
C LYS A 60 -4.82 -23.60 17.13
N LYS A 61 -4.07 -22.84 17.93
CA LYS A 61 -3.36 -23.36 19.11
C LYS A 61 -4.21 -23.40 20.38
N VAL A 62 -5.22 -22.53 20.50
CA VAL A 62 -5.90 -22.29 21.79
C VAL A 62 -7.34 -22.72 21.77
N SER A 63 -8.13 -22.20 20.83
CA SER A 63 -9.54 -22.51 20.69
C SER A 63 -10.05 -22.00 19.35
N PRO A 64 -10.89 -22.79 18.63
CA PRO A 64 -11.60 -22.31 17.46
C PRO A 64 -12.62 -21.22 17.81
N ASP A 65 -13.10 -21.17 19.06
CA ASP A 65 -14.03 -20.14 19.51
C ASP A 65 -13.30 -18.85 19.94
N VAL A 66 -13.41 -17.85 19.08
CA VAL A 66 -12.85 -16.50 19.27
C VAL A 66 -13.56 -15.68 20.36
N ARG A 67 -14.70 -16.16 20.89
CA ARG A 67 -15.41 -15.53 22.01
C ARG A 67 -15.12 -16.21 23.35
N SER A 68 -14.32 -17.27 23.36
CA SER A 68 -13.99 -18.00 24.58
C SER A 68 -13.05 -17.20 25.50
N SER A 69 -13.19 -17.39 26.82
CA SER A 69 -12.27 -16.83 27.81
C SER A 69 -10.82 -17.28 27.56
N LYS A 70 -10.61 -18.52 27.08
CA LYS A 70 -9.29 -19.05 26.69
C LYS A 70 -8.67 -18.21 25.57
N PHE A 71 -9.44 -17.88 24.54
CA PHE A 71 -8.97 -17.02 23.45
C PHE A 71 -8.62 -15.62 23.94
N PHE A 72 -9.44 -15.00 24.80
CA PHE A 72 -9.13 -13.69 25.37
C PHE A 72 -7.86 -13.68 26.22
N LYS A 73 -7.64 -14.72 27.04
CA LYS A 73 -6.38 -14.89 27.79
C LYS A 73 -5.19 -15.01 26.85
N ALA A 74 -5.30 -15.81 25.80
CA ALA A 74 -4.22 -15.96 24.82
C ALA A 74 -3.94 -14.68 24.03
N LEU A 75 -4.98 -13.93 23.68
CA LEU A 75 -4.85 -12.64 23.02
C LEU A 75 -4.17 -11.59 23.92
N LEU A 76 -4.49 -11.61 25.22
CA LEU A 76 -3.83 -10.78 26.23
C LEU A 76 -2.34 -11.14 26.35
N THR A 77 -1.99 -12.43 26.37
CA THR A 77 -0.59 -12.87 26.37
C THR A 77 0.14 -12.44 25.09
N TYR A 78 -0.49 -12.61 23.92
CA TYR A 78 0.08 -12.17 22.64
C TYR A 78 0.38 -10.67 22.63
N ARG A 79 -0.54 -9.84 23.16
CA ARG A 79 -0.35 -8.39 23.28
C ARG A 79 0.78 -8.00 24.23
N ASN A 80 1.12 -8.86 25.20
CA ASN A 80 2.21 -8.64 26.15
C ASN A 80 3.52 -9.35 25.77
N THR A 81 3.56 -10.10 24.66
CA THR A 81 4.77 -10.78 24.22
C THR A 81 5.68 -9.78 23.48
N PRO A 82 6.94 -9.57 23.92
CA PRO A 82 7.88 -8.71 23.21
C PRO A 82 8.16 -9.23 21.81
N ARG A 83 8.31 -8.30 20.85
CA ARG A 83 8.72 -8.60 19.48
C ARG A 83 10.24 -8.51 19.34
N SER A 84 10.77 -8.69 18.13
CA SER A 84 12.22 -8.66 17.84
C SER A 84 12.90 -7.35 18.26
N ASP A 85 12.16 -6.26 18.27
CA ASP A 85 12.54 -4.93 18.73
C ASP A 85 12.58 -4.79 20.26
N GLY A 86 12.06 -5.76 21.02
CA GLY A 86 12.12 -5.80 22.49
C GLY A 86 10.93 -5.17 23.21
N LEU A 87 9.96 -4.62 22.48
CA LEU A 87 8.68 -4.14 23.04
C LEU A 87 7.52 -5.03 22.59
N SER A 88 6.55 -5.18 23.49
CA SER A 88 5.27 -5.81 23.19
C SER A 88 4.28 -4.84 22.53
N PRO A 89 3.25 -5.34 21.83
CA PRO A 89 2.17 -4.49 21.32
C PRO A 89 1.51 -3.61 22.38
N ALA A 90 1.30 -4.12 23.60
CA ALA A 90 0.74 -3.37 24.71
C ALA A 90 1.66 -2.22 25.15
N GLU A 91 2.96 -2.49 25.29
CA GLU A 91 3.95 -1.46 25.64
C GLU A 91 4.05 -0.37 24.56
N ARG A 92 3.97 -0.74 23.28
CA ARG A 92 3.99 0.25 22.18
C ARG A 92 2.75 1.15 22.17
N LEU A 93 1.61 0.63 22.58
CA LEU A 93 0.34 1.33 22.52
C LEU A 93 0.06 2.15 23.79
N TYR A 94 0.36 1.58 24.96
CA TYR A 94 0.03 2.15 26.26
C TYR A 94 1.25 2.61 27.07
N GLY A 95 2.47 2.38 26.57
CA GLY A 95 3.72 2.68 27.28
C GLY A 95 4.06 1.70 28.41
N ARG A 96 3.19 0.72 28.67
CA ARG A 96 3.32 -0.25 29.77
C ARG A 96 2.78 -1.62 29.36
N PRO A 97 3.26 -2.73 29.98
CA PRO A 97 2.62 -4.02 29.83
C PRO A 97 1.25 -4.03 30.51
N ALA A 98 0.31 -4.78 29.95
CA ALA A 98 -0.99 -5.04 30.57
C ALA A 98 -0.87 -6.19 31.58
N ARG A 99 -1.65 -6.14 32.66
CA ARG A 99 -1.72 -7.22 33.65
C ARG A 99 -2.19 -8.50 32.99
N THR A 100 -1.49 -9.60 33.28
CA THR A 100 -1.83 -10.94 32.76
C THR A 100 -2.08 -11.91 33.91
N SER A 101 -2.36 -13.17 33.61
CA SER A 101 -2.42 -14.24 34.61
C SER A 101 -1.04 -14.66 35.13
N LEU A 102 0.05 -14.16 34.55
CA LEU A 102 1.40 -14.45 35.03
C LEU A 102 1.76 -13.51 36.19
N PRO A 103 2.38 -14.04 37.26
CA PRO A 103 2.86 -13.21 38.35
C PRO A 103 4.00 -12.31 37.86
N ALA A 104 3.91 -11.01 38.20
CA ALA A 104 5.01 -10.07 38.02
C ALA A 104 4.94 -9.00 39.10
N HIS A 105 6.09 -8.39 39.40
CA HIS A 105 6.16 -7.35 40.40
C HIS A 105 5.30 -6.13 40.00
N PRO A 106 4.49 -5.53 40.91
CA PRO A 106 3.55 -4.45 40.57
C PRO A 106 4.18 -3.26 39.84
N VAL A 107 5.44 -2.95 40.16
CA VAL A 107 6.21 -1.86 39.52
C VAL A 107 6.31 -2.03 38.00
N VAL A 108 6.33 -3.26 37.50
CA VAL A 108 6.42 -3.54 36.05
C VAL A 108 5.23 -2.98 35.28
N TYR A 109 4.05 -2.95 35.90
CA TYR A 109 2.82 -2.47 35.25
C TYR A 109 2.67 -0.94 35.30
N ASN A 110 3.41 -0.26 36.17
CA ASN A 110 3.30 1.18 36.38
C ASN A 110 4.47 1.97 35.76
N ARG A 111 5.50 1.27 35.26
CA ARG A 111 6.71 1.91 34.74
C ARG A 111 6.61 2.13 33.23
N THR A 112 6.60 3.40 32.83
CA THR A 112 6.90 3.83 31.46
C THR A 112 8.40 4.07 31.33
N ASP A 113 9.14 3.08 30.80
CA ASP A 113 10.58 3.20 30.59
C ASP A 113 10.88 3.88 29.24
N ARG A 114 11.05 5.20 29.28
CA ARG A 114 11.31 6.01 28.09
C ARG A 114 12.59 5.59 27.37
N ASP A 115 13.64 5.23 28.10
CA ASP A 115 14.92 4.82 27.52
C ASP A 115 14.80 3.49 26.77
N ARG A 116 14.03 2.55 27.34
CA ARG A 116 13.71 1.29 26.66
C ARG A 116 12.92 1.52 25.38
N VAL A 117 11.97 2.46 25.38
CA VAL A 117 11.23 2.84 24.17
C VAL A 117 12.16 3.42 23.10
N ILE A 118 13.02 4.37 23.47
CA ILE A 118 14.00 4.97 22.55
C ILE A 118 14.94 3.91 21.96
N LYS A 119 15.46 3.01 22.79
CA LYS A 119 16.32 1.89 22.35
C LYS A 119 15.59 0.97 21.37
N ALA A 120 14.35 0.61 21.67
CA ALA A 120 13.54 -0.25 20.81
C ALA A 120 13.21 0.41 19.46
N ASP A 121 12.94 1.72 19.45
CA ASP A 121 12.69 2.45 18.20
C ASP A 121 13.94 2.56 17.34
N ARG A 122 15.11 2.84 17.94
CA ARG A 122 16.41 2.78 17.22
C ARG A 122 16.65 1.40 16.61
N LYS A 123 16.36 0.34 17.37
CA LYS A 123 16.47 -1.05 16.89
C LYS A 123 15.47 -1.36 15.77
N ALA A 124 14.24 -0.87 15.86
CA ALA A 124 13.23 -1.03 14.81
C ALA A 124 13.63 -0.30 13.51
N VAL A 125 14.20 0.91 13.62
CA VAL A 125 14.71 1.65 12.46
C VAL A 125 15.85 0.90 11.79
N SER A 126 16.83 0.39 12.56
CA SER A 126 17.94 -0.37 11.99
C SER A 126 17.49 -1.68 11.35
N PHE A 127 16.53 -2.39 11.94
CA PHE A 127 15.95 -3.59 11.32
C PHE A 127 15.21 -3.27 10.01
N ARG A 128 14.44 -2.18 9.96
CA ARG A 128 13.79 -1.73 8.72
C ARG A 128 14.81 -1.36 7.65
N ALA A 129 15.89 -0.68 8.03
CA ALA A 129 16.96 -0.32 7.11
C ALA A 129 17.66 -1.56 6.55
N LYS A 130 18.01 -2.54 7.39
CA LYS A 130 18.60 -3.82 6.96
C LYS A 130 17.65 -4.60 6.04
N ALA A 131 16.38 -4.69 6.40
CA ALA A 131 15.37 -5.37 5.59
C ALA A 131 15.19 -4.69 4.22
N LYS A 132 15.21 -3.34 4.19
CA LYS A 132 15.18 -2.58 2.95
C LYS A 132 16.44 -2.83 2.11
N ALA A 133 17.62 -2.73 2.71
CA ALA A 133 18.88 -2.99 2.01
C ALA A 133 18.90 -4.39 1.41
N ALA A 134 18.52 -5.42 2.18
CA ALA A 134 18.41 -6.80 1.71
C ALA A 134 17.41 -6.97 0.54
N TYR A 135 16.28 -6.25 0.58
CA TYR A 135 15.30 -6.23 -0.51
C TYR A 135 15.84 -5.53 -1.77
N ASP A 136 16.64 -4.48 -1.59
CA ASP A 136 17.17 -3.65 -2.68
C ASP A 136 18.39 -4.29 -3.37
N VAL A 137 19.09 -5.26 -2.76
CA VAL A 137 20.30 -5.92 -3.32
C VAL A 137 20.12 -6.46 -4.76
N GLY A 138 18.90 -6.90 -5.12
CA GLY A 138 18.58 -7.39 -6.46
C GLY A 138 17.74 -6.45 -7.33
N SER A 139 17.44 -5.24 -6.84
CA SER A 139 16.51 -4.32 -7.48
C SER A 139 17.26 -3.26 -8.29
N LYS A 140 17.02 -3.22 -9.60
CA LYS A 140 17.50 -2.12 -10.45
C LYS A 140 16.53 -0.95 -10.38
N GLU A 141 17.06 0.26 -10.25
CA GLU A 141 16.27 1.48 -10.38
C GLU A 141 15.81 1.62 -11.83
N LEU A 142 14.49 1.67 -12.02
CA LEU A 142 13.87 1.75 -13.34
C LEU A 142 13.66 3.22 -13.71
N SER A 143 14.10 3.61 -14.91
CA SER A 143 13.98 4.99 -15.42
C SER A 143 12.53 5.49 -15.33
N GLU A 144 12.31 6.70 -14.84
CA GLU A 144 10.98 7.28 -14.73
C GLU A 144 10.29 7.39 -16.10
N LEU A 145 8.98 7.19 -16.12
CA LEU A 145 8.15 7.32 -17.33
C LEU A 145 7.48 8.69 -17.32
N LYS A 146 7.27 9.28 -18.48
CA LYS A 146 6.55 10.54 -18.63
C LYS A 146 5.10 10.29 -19.00
N VAL A 147 4.24 11.25 -18.68
CA VAL A 147 2.86 11.28 -19.18
C VAL A 147 2.91 11.33 -20.71
N GLY A 148 2.14 10.47 -21.37
CA GLY A 148 2.11 10.28 -22.81
C GLY A 148 3.05 9.18 -23.35
N ASP A 149 3.86 8.53 -22.48
CA ASP A 149 4.69 7.41 -22.91
C ASP A 149 3.84 6.16 -23.22
N ILE A 150 4.16 5.49 -24.33
CA ILE A 150 3.58 4.19 -24.67
C ILE A 150 4.39 3.10 -23.97
N VAL A 151 3.71 2.24 -23.22
CA VAL A 151 4.32 1.22 -22.38
C VAL A 151 3.70 -0.15 -22.62
N ARG A 152 4.54 -1.19 -22.50
CA ARG A 152 4.09 -2.57 -22.32
C ARG A 152 3.79 -2.82 -20.85
N VAL A 153 2.60 -3.33 -20.58
CA VAL A 153 2.12 -3.70 -19.24
C VAL A 153 2.24 -5.20 -19.07
N GLN A 154 2.79 -5.63 -17.94
CA GLN A 154 2.79 -7.05 -17.58
C GLN A 154 1.39 -7.49 -17.13
N HIS A 155 0.86 -8.53 -17.76
CA HIS A 155 -0.40 -9.15 -17.37
C HIS A 155 -0.25 -9.86 -16.02
N GLY A 156 -1.15 -9.58 -15.07
CA GLY A 156 -1.02 -10.03 -13.67
C GLY A 156 -1.05 -11.54 -13.46
N LEU A 157 -1.82 -12.28 -14.27
CA LEU A 157 -1.93 -13.75 -14.19
C LEU A 157 -0.87 -14.47 -15.04
N THR A 158 -0.83 -14.17 -16.33
CA THR A 158 0.05 -14.86 -17.29
C THR A 158 1.51 -14.39 -17.24
N LYS A 159 1.83 -13.30 -16.54
CA LYS A 159 3.15 -12.66 -16.46
C LYS A 159 3.74 -12.24 -17.82
N LYS A 160 2.95 -12.29 -18.90
CA LYS A 160 3.36 -11.88 -20.26
C LYS A 160 3.33 -10.35 -20.40
N TRP A 161 4.19 -9.82 -21.27
CA TRP A 161 4.32 -8.39 -21.57
C TRP A 161 3.60 -8.04 -22.88
N ASN A 162 2.31 -8.33 -22.96
CA ASN A 162 1.53 -8.27 -24.20
C ASN A 162 0.54 -7.10 -24.25
N LEU A 163 0.25 -6.44 -23.13
CA LEU A 163 -0.67 -5.31 -23.09
C LEU A 163 0.07 -4.03 -23.45
N ILE A 164 -0.44 -3.26 -24.40
CA ILE A 164 0.04 -1.92 -24.71
C ILE A 164 -0.89 -0.91 -24.03
N ALA A 165 -0.29 0.11 -23.42
CA ALA A 165 -1.03 1.17 -22.76
C ALA A 165 -0.29 2.51 -22.84
N GLU A 166 -1.02 3.61 -22.74
CA GLU A 166 -0.50 4.96 -22.62
C GLU A 166 -0.51 5.41 -21.15
N VAL A 167 0.56 6.07 -20.70
CA VAL A 167 0.63 6.67 -19.36
C VAL A 167 -0.14 7.98 -19.34
N LEU A 168 -1.17 8.08 -18.49
CA LEU A 168 -1.97 9.31 -18.34
C LEU A 168 -1.58 10.14 -17.12
N GLU A 169 -1.25 9.49 -16.00
CA GLU A 169 -1.01 10.18 -14.74
C GLU A 169 0.04 9.45 -13.91
N ILE A 170 0.78 10.19 -13.10
CA ILE A 170 1.80 9.68 -12.20
C ILE A 170 1.43 10.11 -10.78
N ARG A 171 1.31 9.17 -9.84
CA ARG A 171 1.06 9.55 -8.43
C ARG A 171 2.24 10.38 -7.89
N PRO A 172 2.01 11.29 -6.94
CA PRO A 172 3.07 12.12 -6.32
C PRO A 172 4.24 11.33 -5.71
N ARG A 173 4.05 10.05 -5.37
CA ARG A 173 5.11 9.14 -4.89
C ARG A 173 5.91 8.45 -6.00
N GLY A 174 5.73 8.82 -7.27
CA GLY A 174 6.57 8.45 -8.44
C GLY A 174 6.58 6.98 -8.89
N ARG A 175 5.99 6.07 -8.12
CA ARG A 175 6.09 4.61 -8.36
C ARG A 175 4.85 3.96 -8.96
N SER A 176 3.75 4.69 -9.05
CA SER A 176 2.46 4.21 -9.57
C SER A 176 1.96 5.13 -10.67
N TYR A 177 1.57 4.52 -11.80
CA TYR A 177 1.19 5.19 -13.04
C TYR A 177 -0.23 4.76 -13.41
N LEU A 178 -1.07 5.71 -13.81
CA LEU A 178 -2.37 5.44 -14.40
C LEU A 178 -2.15 5.15 -15.88
N VAL A 179 -2.54 3.95 -16.31
CA VAL A 179 -2.36 3.52 -17.70
C VAL A 179 -3.71 3.27 -18.36
N LYS A 180 -3.84 3.69 -19.62
CA LYS A 180 -4.99 3.43 -20.48
C LYS A 180 -4.62 2.40 -21.53
N THR A 181 -5.26 1.22 -21.49
CA THR A 181 -5.05 0.20 -22.52
C THR A 181 -5.75 0.58 -23.82
N GLU A 182 -5.35 -0.06 -24.93
CA GLU A 182 -6.02 0.10 -26.24
C GLU A 182 -7.53 -0.18 -26.18
N SER A 183 -7.96 -1.11 -25.31
CA SER A 183 -9.36 -1.41 -25.04
C SER A 183 -10.10 -0.33 -24.22
N GLY A 184 -9.47 0.79 -23.91
CA GLY A 184 -10.05 1.90 -23.15
C GLY A 184 -10.09 1.70 -21.63
N ARG A 185 -9.62 0.57 -21.10
CA ARG A 185 -9.61 0.33 -19.65
C ARG A 185 -8.52 1.14 -18.96
N LEU A 186 -8.88 1.76 -17.84
CA LEU A 186 -8.01 2.57 -17.00
C LEU A 186 -7.69 1.82 -15.71
N TYR A 187 -6.41 1.69 -15.37
CA TYR A 187 -6.02 1.16 -14.07
C TYR A 187 -4.62 1.60 -13.64
N TRP A 188 -4.39 1.58 -12.33
CA TRP A 188 -3.10 1.91 -11.73
C TRP A 188 -2.13 0.72 -11.80
N ARG A 189 -0.88 0.97 -12.21
CA ARG A 189 0.21 0.00 -12.21
C ARG A 189 1.50 0.55 -11.61
N ASN A 190 2.22 -0.32 -10.90
CA ASN A 190 3.56 0.00 -10.40
C ASN A 190 4.58 0.04 -11.54
N ARG A 191 5.59 0.92 -11.45
CA ARG A 191 6.69 1.06 -12.42
C ARG A 191 7.33 -0.27 -12.83
N ARG A 192 7.44 -1.22 -11.91
CA ARG A 192 8.02 -2.56 -12.14
C ARG A 192 7.27 -3.38 -13.20
N TYR A 193 5.98 -3.11 -13.38
CA TYR A 193 5.11 -3.80 -14.34
C TYR A 193 4.95 -3.04 -15.66
N LEU A 194 5.73 -1.99 -15.87
CA LEU A 194 5.70 -1.16 -17.06
C LEU A 194 7.08 -1.17 -17.73
N LYS A 195 7.12 -1.33 -19.05
CA LYS A 195 8.33 -1.18 -19.86
C LYS A 195 8.03 -0.21 -20.98
N LEU A 196 8.95 0.70 -21.28
CA LEU A 196 8.82 1.57 -22.44
C LEU A 196 8.64 0.71 -23.69
N TYR A 197 7.64 1.01 -24.51
CA TYR A 197 7.46 0.34 -25.79
C TYR A 197 8.48 0.89 -26.78
N ALA A 198 9.48 0.07 -27.13
CA ALA A 198 10.33 0.31 -28.28
C ALA A 198 9.70 -0.38 -29.50
N PRO A 199 9.28 0.37 -30.55
CA PRO A 199 8.83 -0.26 -31.78
C PRO A 199 9.99 -1.08 -32.39
N PRO A 200 9.70 -2.19 -33.09
CA PRO A 200 10.72 -2.92 -33.84
C PRO A 200 11.44 -1.96 -34.80
N ILE A 201 12.77 -2.08 -34.88
CA ILE A 201 13.61 -1.34 -35.81
C ILE A 201 13.05 -1.57 -37.22
N GLY A 202 12.42 -0.53 -37.79
CA GLY A 202 11.72 -0.59 -39.08
C GLY A 202 10.32 0.05 -39.11
N VAL A 203 9.60 0.10 -37.98
CA VAL A 203 8.17 0.55 -37.96
C VAL A 203 8.01 2.01 -37.48
N ALA A 204 9.11 2.68 -37.11
CA ALA A 204 9.09 4.02 -36.49
C ALA A 204 8.56 5.16 -37.40
N LYS A 205 8.33 4.92 -38.69
CA LYS A 205 7.87 5.97 -39.63
C LYS A 205 6.37 6.24 -39.61
N ASP A 206 5.52 5.34 -39.10
CA ASP A 206 4.06 5.51 -39.19
C ASP A 206 3.39 6.17 -37.98
N ILE A 207 3.96 6.06 -36.78
CA ILE A 207 3.33 6.63 -35.57
C ILE A 207 3.37 8.18 -35.59
N ARG A 208 4.38 8.78 -36.23
CA ARG A 208 4.48 10.25 -36.40
C ARG A 208 3.47 10.80 -37.43
N LYS A 209 2.94 9.99 -38.35
CA LYS A 209 1.91 10.42 -39.32
C LYS A 209 0.53 10.52 -38.67
N VAL A 210 0.21 9.66 -37.70
CA VAL A 210 -1.08 9.70 -36.98
C VAL A 210 -1.20 10.99 -36.15
N LYS A 211 -0.10 11.42 -35.50
CA LYS A 211 -0.06 12.69 -34.74
C LYS A 211 -0.28 13.96 -35.59
N ARG A 212 -0.01 13.92 -36.90
CA ARG A 212 -0.21 15.07 -37.79
C ARG A 212 -1.63 15.17 -38.37
N LYS A 213 -2.36 14.05 -38.46
CA LYS A 213 -3.73 14.03 -39.02
C LYS A 213 -4.80 14.47 -38.03
N SER A 214 -4.58 14.31 -36.71
CA SER A 214 -5.54 14.77 -35.69
C SER A 214 -5.46 16.26 -35.38
N SER A 215 -4.38 16.94 -35.77
CA SER A 215 -4.20 18.40 -35.60
C SER A 215 -4.76 19.23 -36.76
N SER A 216 -5.11 18.63 -37.90
CA SER A 216 -5.54 19.35 -39.11
C SER A 216 -7.04 19.29 -39.41
N GLN A 217 -7.88 18.79 -38.49
CA GLN A 217 -9.34 18.76 -38.65
C GLN A 217 -10.09 19.70 -37.68
N GLY A 218 -9.37 20.63 -37.03
CA GLY A 218 -9.93 21.55 -36.02
C GLY A 218 -10.13 23.00 -36.46
N GLU A 219 -10.10 23.32 -37.76
CA GLU A 219 -10.37 24.69 -38.26
C GLU A 219 -11.36 24.66 -39.43
N ALA A 220 -12.66 24.80 -39.12
CA ALA A 220 -13.61 25.55 -39.95
C ALA A 220 -15.00 25.62 -39.29
N ARG A 221 -15.58 26.83 -39.35
CA ARG A 221 -16.99 27.23 -39.11
C ARG A 221 -17.36 27.62 -37.67
N ASP A 222 -17.26 28.92 -37.39
CA ASP A 222 -18.48 29.70 -37.20
C ASP A 222 -18.28 31.16 -37.64
N ARG A 223 -19.07 31.62 -38.61
CA ARG A 223 -19.19 33.02 -39.03
C ARG A 223 -20.63 33.43 -38.75
N ARG A 224 -20.87 34.22 -37.70
CA ARG A 224 -22.07 35.07 -37.60
C ARG A 224 -21.66 36.45 -37.08
N LYS A 225 -21.90 37.47 -37.92
CA LYS A 225 -21.80 38.90 -37.61
C LYS A 225 -22.99 39.30 -36.72
N PRO A 226 -22.86 40.29 -35.83
CA PRO A 226 -24.00 41.02 -35.29
C PRO A 226 -24.22 42.34 -36.07
N LEU A 227 -25.49 42.63 -36.33
CA LEU A 227 -26.08 43.98 -36.27
C LEU A 227 -26.62 44.15 -34.85
#